data_AF-A0A6B2DXF6-F1
#
_entry.id   AF-A0A6B2DXF6-F1
#
_cell.length_a   1.000
_cell.length_b   1.000
_cell.length_c   1.000
_cell.angle_alpha   90.00
_cell.angle_beta   90.00
_cell.angle_gamma   90.00
#
_symmetry.space_group_name_H-M   'P 1'
#
loop_
_entity.id
_entity.type
_entity.pdbx_description
1 polymer ?
#
loop_
_entity_poly.entity_id
_entity_poly.type
_entity_poly.pdbx_seq_one_letter_code
_entity_poly.pdbx_strand_id
1 'polypeptide(L)' 'MKVLVAPDKFKGSLTAAEVASAVAAGLADACPSLEVATLPVADGGDGTVD' A
#
# COMPACT_ATOMS: atom_id res chain seq x y z
N MET A 1 14.06 7.59 8.76
CA MET A 1 13.96 6.13 8.56
C MET A 1 12.98 5.91 7.42
N LYS A 2 13.27 4.97 6.52
CA LYS A 2 12.51 4.77 5.29
C LYS A 2 11.69 3.49 5.35
N VAL A 3 10.44 3.56 4.93
CA VAL A 3 9.48 2.44 4.92
C VAL A 3 8.97 2.25 3.50
N LEU A 4 8.98 1.00 3.02
CA LEU A 4 8.32 0.60 1.78
C LEU A 4 7.02 -0.12 2.13
N VAL A 5 5.90 0.39 1.62
CA VAL A 5 4.58 -0.22 1.74
C VAL A 5 4.30 -0.94 0.43
N ALA A 6 4.42 -2.27 0.43
CA ALA A 6 4.21 -3.11 -0.75
C ALA A 6 3.09 -4.14 -0.53
N PRO A 7 1.81 -3.70 -0.48
CA PRO A 7 0.70 -4.58 -0.18
C PRO A 7 0.16 -5.24 -1.45
N ASP A 8 -0.53 -6.36 -1.24
CA ASP A 8 -1.48 -6.92 -2.19
C ASP A 8 -2.91 -6.43 -1.86
N LYS A 9 -3.84 -6.63 -2.78
CA LYS A 9 -5.25 -6.29 -2.63
C LYS A 9 -5.92 -7.08 -1.50
N PHE A 10 -6.98 -6.51 -0.96
CA PHE A 10 -7.93 -7.24 -0.13
C PHE A 10 -9.06 -7.72 -1.04
N LYS A 11 -9.05 -9.02 -1.39
CA LYS A 11 -9.97 -9.61 -2.38
C LYS A 11 -11.44 -9.28 -2.06
N GLY A 12 -12.11 -8.62 -3.00
CA GLY A 12 -13.51 -8.20 -2.86
C GLY A 12 -13.73 -6.95 -2.00
N SER A 13 -12.67 -6.23 -1.61
CA SER A 13 -12.75 -5.03 -0.77
C SER A 13 -11.92 -3.88 -1.32
N LEU A 14 -10.59 -3.92 -1.14
CA LEU A 14 -9.68 -2.83 -1.54
C LEU A 14 -8.67 -3.32 -2.56
N THR A 15 -8.37 -2.49 -3.55
CA THR A 15 -7.23 -2.65 -4.44
C THR A 15 -5.92 -2.52 -3.67
N ALA A 16 -4.82 -3.05 -4.21
CA ALA A 16 -3.50 -2.90 -3.61
C ALA A 16 -3.09 -1.42 -3.45
N ALA A 17 -3.48 -0.57 -4.40
CA ALA A 17 -3.24 0.88 -4.34
C ALA A 17 -4.01 1.56 -3.18
N GLU A 18 -5.27 1.19 -2.96
CA GLU A 18 -6.06 1.71 -1.83
C GLU A 18 -5.49 1.28 -0.48
N VAL A 19 -5.06 0.02 -0.35
CA VAL A 19 -4.38 -0.47 0.85
C VAL A 19 -3.08 0.33 1.08
N ALA A 20 -2.27 0.52 0.04
CA ALA A 20 -1.02 1.26 0.14
C ALA A 20 -1.25 2.71 0.58
N SER A 21 -2.27 3.37 0.03
CA SER A 21 -2.65 4.74 0.39
C SER A 21 -3.12 4.82 1.85
N ALA A 22 -3.96 3.89 2.31
CA ALA A 22 -4.47 3.88 3.67
C ALA A 22 -3.35 3.67 4.71
N VAL A 23 -2.43 2.74 4.43
CA VAL A 23 -1.28 2.48 5.30
C VAL A 23 -0.32 3.68 5.32
N ALA A 24 -0.04 4.28 4.15
CA ALA A 24 0.83 5.45 4.07
C ALA A 24 0.26 6.64 4.86
N ALA A 25 -1.05 6.88 4.79
CA ALA A 25 -1.72 7.91 5.56
C ALA A 25 -1.58 7.67 7.08
N GLY A 26 -1.88 6.45 7.54
CA GLY A 26 -1.72 6.11 8.97
C GLY A 26 -0.29 6.23 9.48
N LEU A 27 0.71 5.88 8.65
CA LEU A 27 2.13 6.06 8.99
C LEU A 27 2.52 7.53 9.07
N ALA A 28 2.06 8.37 8.14
CA ALA A 28 2.30 9.81 8.16
C ALA A 28 1.68 10.48 9.40
N ASP A 29 0.47 10.07 9.78
CA ASP A 29 -0.23 10.57 10.96
C ASP A 29 0.47 10.16 12.27
N ALA A 30 0.89 8.90 12.37
CA ALA A 30 1.52 8.36 13.57
C ALA A 30 2.99 8.82 13.73
N CYS A 31 3.72 8.99 12.63
CA CYS A 31 5.12 9.38 12.66
C CYS A 31 5.49 10.24 11.42
N PRO A 32 5.32 11.57 11.51
CA PRO A 32 5.54 12.49 10.38
C PRO A 32 6.96 12.53 9.82
N SER A 33 7.95 11.99 10.55
CA SER A 33 9.36 11.94 10.12
C SER A 33 9.71 10.69 9.29
N LEU A 34 8.75 9.77 9.08
CA LEU A 34 8.95 8.62 8.20
C LEU A 34 8.93 9.05 6.74
N GLU A 35 9.93 8.57 5.99
CA GLU A 35 9.89 8.61 4.54
C GLU A 35 9.17 7.35 4.04
N VAL A 36 7.97 7.52 3.50
CA VAL A 36 7.12 6.41 3.03
C VAL A 36 7.12 6.36 1.51
N ALA A 37 7.44 5.19 0.95
CA ALA A 37 7.25 4.88 -0.46
C ALA A 37 6.21 3.76 -0.59
N THR A 38 5.37 3.82 -1.62
CA THR A 38 4.37 2.78 -1.92
C THR A 38 4.75 2.03 -3.19
N LEU A 39 4.56 0.71 -3.18
CA LEU A 39 4.72 -0.16 -4.34
C LEU A 39 3.64 -1.26 -4.29
N PRO A 40 2.41 -0.98 -4.73
CA PRO A 40 1.36 -2.00 -4.84
C PRO A 40 1.88 -3.19 -5.65
N VAL A 41 1.65 -4.40 -5.15
CA VAL A 41 2.07 -5.65 -5.82
C VAL A 41 0.86 -6.52 -6.11
N ALA A 42 1.04 -7.45 -7.05
CA ALA A 42 0.07 -8.49 -7.35
C ALA A 42 0.81 -9.81 -7.65
N ASP A 43 0.14 -10.92 -7.40
CA ASP A 43 0.70 -12.28 -7.53
C ASP A 43 0.44 -12.95 -8.89
N GLY A 44 -0.19 -12.25 -9.83
CA GLY A 44 -0.59 -12.79 -11.13
C GLY A 44 -2.07 -13.19 -11.22
N GLY A 45 -2.84 -13.06 -10.14
CA GLY A 45 -4.29 -13.26 -10.15
C GLY A 45 -5.08 -12.09 -10.76
N ASP A 46 -6.42 -12.11 -10.62
CA ASP A 46 -7.28 -10.99 -11.02
C ASP A 46 -6.72 -9.67 -10.44
N GLY A 47 -6.76 -8.54 -11.17
CA GLY A 47 -6.26 -7.26 -10.66
C GLY A 47 -4.72 -7.09 -10.68
N THR A 48 -3.99 -7.95 -11.39
CA THR A 48 -2.55 -7.75 -11.68
C THR A 48 -2.30 -6.66 -12.73
N VAL A 49 -3.34 -6.20 -13.43
CA VAL A 49 -3.23 -5.30 -14.60
C VAL A 49 -3.85 -3.92 -14.35
N ASP A 50 -4.25 -3.62 -13.11
CA ASP A 50 -4.79 -2.31 -12.72
C ASP A 50 -3.71 -1.37 -12.15
#